data_AF-A0A1Q4AP13-F1
#
_entry.id   AF-A0A1Q4AP13-F1
#
_cell.length_a   1.000
_cell.length_b   1.000
_cell.length_c   1.000
_cell.angle_alpha   90.00
_cell.angle_beta   90.00
_cell.angle_gamma   90.00
#
_symmetry.space_group_name_H-M   'P 1'
#
loop_
_entity.id
_entity.type
_entity.pdbx_description
1 polymer ?
#
loop_
_entity_poly.entity_id
_entity_poly.type
_entity_poly.pdbx_seq_one_letter_code
_entity_poly.pdbx_strand_id
1 'polypeptide(L)'
;MTRIKALRPAEGEVRVHVATVGLSALGTQVAGTVEAVARDSIGFARGDRVAFRSDKPASGRVLVAEHDLIGVPADVSLDAAAGLFPCALLARTVVRQVHTIGRGDRVAVRDTSAIAPFVRAWAQHLGASIVEDDPQVEITTADIRAARAWKSAQGTAQQSAADVFGAIRAGAFDGIGFSTPEEARKGSRSPVLLHPSEVTLAA
;
A
#
# COMPACT_ATOMS: atom_id res chain seq x y z
N MET A 1 30.47 -18.26 20.19
CA MET A 1 29.76 -17.30 19.31
C MET A 1 28.83 -18.06 18.40
N THR A 2 27.54 -18.15 18.75
CA THR A 2 26.54 -18.89 17.96
C THR A 2 26.35 -18.19 16.62
N ARG A 3 26.76 -18.83 15.52
CA ARG A 3 26.40 -18.41 14.16
C ARG A 3 24.87 -18.43 14.09
N ILE A 4 24.23 -17.26 14.10
CA ILE A 4 22.83 -17.15 13.70
C ILE A 4 22.75 -17.77 12.31
N LYS A 5 22.05 -18.90 12.19
CA LYS A 5 21.86 -19.59 10.92
C LYS A 5 21.17 -18.60 10.00
N ALA A 6 21.89 -18.06 9.01
CA ALA A 6 21.31 -17.13 8.04
C ALA A 6 20.06 -17.79 7.45
N LEU A 7 18.91 -17.11 7.52
CA LEU A 7 17.63 -17.54 6.93
C LEU A 7 17.84 -17.70 5.42
N ARG A 8 18.25 -18.88 4.94
CA ARG A 8 18.46 -19.10 3.51
C ARG A 8 17.08 -19.27 2.87
N PRO A 9 16.77 -18.53 1.79
CA PRO A 9 15.51 -18.74 1.07
C PRO A 9 15.46 -20.15 0.49
N ALA A 10 14.33 -20.83 0.67
CA ALA A 10 13.97 -22.01 -0.11
C ALA A 10 13.46 -21.62 -1.51
N GLU A 11 13.24 -22.59 -2.39
CA GLU A 11 12.63 -22.36 -3.69
C GLU A 11 11.29 -21.61 -3.55
N GLY A 12 11.07 -20.59 -4.38
CA GLY A 12 9.90 -19.71 -4.30
C GLY A 12 9.92 -18.70 -3.13
N GLU A 13 10.98 -18.67 -2.32
CA GLU A 13 11.15 -17.67 -1.25
C GLU A 13 12.22 -16.62 -1.60
N VAL A 14 11.99 -15.42 -1.07
CA VAL A 14 12.87 -14.28 -1.15
C VAL A 14 13.16 -13.79 0.26
N ARG A 15 14.44 -13.56 0.57
CA ARG A 15 14.84 -12.89 1.80
C ARG A 15 14.81 -11.38 1.61
N VAL A 16 13.98 -10.71 2.38
CA VAL A 16 13.85 -9.25 2.38
C VAL A 16 14.46 -8.67 3.64
N HIS A 17 15.23 -7.60 3.48
CA HIS A 17 15.63 -6.74 4.58
C HIS A 17 14.57 -5.63 4.73
N VAL A 18 13.87 -5.62 5.86
CA VAL A 18 12.78 -4.69 6.15
C VAL A 18 13.33 -3.29 6.38
N ALA A 19 12.79 -2.31 5.66
CA ALA A 19 13.18 -0.91 5.79
C ALA A 19 12.12 -0.07 6.53
N THR A 20 10.85 -0.38 6.33
CA THR A 20 9.73 0.39 6.89
C THR A 20 8.45 -0.45 6.89
N VAL A 21 7.55 -0.13 7.80
CA VAL A 21 6.28 -0.82 8.02
C VAL A 21 5.16 0.21 8.10
N GLY A 22 4.14 0.06 7.25
CA GLY A 22 2.93 0.85 7.26
C GLY A 22 1.80 0.11 7.94
N LEU A 23 1.14 0.75 8.90
CA LEU A 23 -0.07 0.26 9.54
C LEU A 23 -1.26 1.10 9.09
N SER A 24 -2.36 0.42 8.74
CA SER A 24 -3.60 1.09 8.33
C SER A 24 -4.82 0.26 8.71
N ALA A 25 -6.01 0.78 8.44
CA ALA A 25 -7.27 0.04 8.52
C ALA A 25 -7.37 -1.14 7.52
N LEU A 26 -6.33 -1.39 6.72
CA LEU A 26 -6.19 -2.51 5.78
C LEU A 26 -5.14 -3.55 6.23
N GLY A 27 -4.51 -3.34 7.38
CA GLY A 27 -3.51 -4.23 7.96
C GLY A 27 -2.09 -3.67 7.88
N THR A 28 -1.12 -4.59 7.90
CA THR A 28 0.31 -4.27 7.90
C THR A 28 0.88 -4.45 6.51
N GLN A 29 1.51 -3.40 5.98
CA GLN A 29 2.26 -3.43 4.73
C GLN A 29 3.74 -3.19 5.05
N VAL A 30 4.61 -4.05 4.56
CA VAL A 30 6.06 -3.95 4.79
C VAL A 30 6.73 -3.57 3.47
N ALA A 31 7.72 -2.69 3.53
CA ALA A 31 8.56 -2.38 2.38
C ALA A 31 10.04 -2.50 2.75
N GLY A 32 10.85 -2.93 1.78
CA GLY A 32 12.25 -3.25 2.00
C GLY A 32 13.01 -3.54 0.72
N THR A 33 14.17 -4.16 0.88
CA THR A 33 15.05 -4.52 -0.23
C THR A 33 15.37 -6.01 -0.20
N VAL A 34 15.39 -6.64 -1.35
CA VAL A 34 15.76 -8.04 -1.52
C VAL A 34 17.24 -8.22 -1.18
N GLU A 35 17.53 -9.08 -0.20
CA GLU A 35 18.89 -9.37 0.25
C GLU A 35 19.45 -10.65 -0.41
N ALA A 36 18.59 -11.64 -0.60
CA ALA A 36 18.91 -12.91 -1.23
C ALA A 36 17.66 -13.56 -1.82
N VAL A 37 17.85 -14.35 -2.87
CA VAL A 37 16.81 -15.17 -3.51
C VAL A 37 17.31 -16.62 -3.62
N ALA A 38 16.40 -17.57 -3.81
CA ALA A 38 16.77 -18.93 -4.15
C ALA A 38 17.44 -18.99 -5.54
N ARG A 39 18.22 -20.04 -5.81
CA ARG A 39 18.97 -20.19 -7.08
C ARG A 39 18.07 -20.10 -8.32
N ASP A 40 16.83 -20.57 -8.19
CA ASP A 40 15.88 -20.72 -9.29
C ASP A 40 14.65 -19.80 -9.15
N SER A 41 14.70 -18.79 -8.28
CA SER A 41 13.61 -17.80 -8.15
C SER A 41 13.47 -16.98 -9.42
N ILE A 42 12.23 -16.66 -9.80
CA ILE A 42 11.95 -15.87 -11.01
C ILE A 42 11.34 -14.54 -10.61
N GLY A 43 11.83 -13.44 -11.21
CA GLY A 43 11.20 -12.12 -11.13
C GLY A 43 11.81 -11.13 -10.14
N PHE A 44 12.62 -11.58 -9.17
CA PHE A 44 13.35 -10.69 -8.25
C PHE A 44 14.84 -11.02 -8.16
N ALA A 45 15.64 -9.99 -7.93
CA ALA A 45 17.08 -10.05 -7.74
C ALA A 45 17.50 -9.29 -6.48
N ARG A 46 18.71 -9.59 -5.99
CA ARG A 46 19.31 -8.84 -4.88
C ARG A 46 19.39 -7.35 -5.22
N GLY A 47 18.93 -6.51 -4.31
CA GLY A 47 18.86 -5.06 -4.47
C GLY A 47 17.49 -4.55 -4.92
N ASP A 48 16.62 -5.43 -5.41
CA ASP A 48 15.26 -5.04 -5.78
C ASP A 48 14.50 -4.50 -4.57
N ARG A 49 13.68 -3.50 -4.83
CA ARG A 49 12.83 -2.86 -3.83
C ARG A 49 11.47 -3.52 -3.90
N VAL A 50 10.95 -3.94 -2.76
CA VAL A 50 9.71 -4.72 -2.71
C VAL A 50 8.82 -4.28 -1.56
N ALA A 51 7.52 -4.49 -1.72
CA ALA A 51 6.53 -4.37 -0.68
C ALA A 51 5.64 -5.61 -0.64
N PHE A 52 5.16 -5.97 0.56
CA PHE A 52 4.29 -7.13 0.76
C PHE A 52 3.41 -6.92 1.99
N ARG A 53 2.29 -7.64 2.03
CA ARG A 53 1.39 -7.64 3.19
C ARG A 53 1.93 -8.59 4.25
N SER A 54 1.81 -8.22 5.51
CA SER A 54 2.14 -9.11 6.65
C SER A 54 1.00 -9.14 7.66
N ASP A 55 0.89 -10.23 8.42
CA ASP A 55 -0.09 -10.35 9.50
C ASP A 55 0.31 -9.53 10.73
N LYS A 56 1.62 -9.25 10.88
CA LYS A 56 2.17 -8.49 12.01
C LYS A 56 3.33 -7.59 11.57
N PRO A 57 3.66 -6.54 12.32
CA PRO A 57 4.86 -5.77 12.09
C PRO A 57 6.10 -6.67 12.04
N ALA A 58 6.97 -6.43 11.06
CA ALA A 58 8.20 -7.17 10.85
C ALA A 58 9.41 -6.24 10.95
N SER A 59 10.56 -6.77 11.40
CA SER A 59 11.82 -6.04 11.43
C SER A 59 12.99 -6.97 11.07
N GLY A 60 14.11 -6.39 10.66
CA GLY A 60 15.30 -7.15 10.29
C GLY A 60 15.12 -7.92 8.98
N ARG A 61 15.38 -9.24 9.01
CA ARG A 61 15.35 -10.11 7.83
C ARG A 61 14.18 -11.07 7.90
N VAL A 62 13.39 -11.14 6.83
CA VAL A 62 12.25 -12.05 6.72
C VAL A 62 12.31 -12.85 5.42
N LEU A 63 11.68 -14.03 5.43
CA LEU A 63 11.43 -14.83 4.22
C LEU A 63 9.99 -14.57 3.78
N VAL A 64 9.80 -14.32 2.50
CA VAL A 64 8.50 -14.02 1.88
C VAL A 64 8.40 -14.82 0.61
N ALA A 65 7.21 -15.36 0.30
CA ALA A 65 7.01 -16.03 -0.97
C ALA A 65 7.09 -15.02 -2.12
N GLU A 66 7.75 -15.37 -3.23
CA GLU A 66 7.97 -14.45 -4.35
C GLU A 66 6.66 -13.92 -4.94
N HIS A 67 5.58 -14.70 -4.91
CA HIS A 67 4.27 -14.30 -5.42
C HIS A 67 3.52 -13.29 -4.54
N ASP A 68 3.95 -13.11 -3.28
CA ASP A 68 3.40 -12.09 -2.37
C ASP A 68 4.12 -10.74 -2.49
N LEU A 69 5.22 -10.69 -3.24
CA LEU A 69 6.02 -9.49 -3.41
C LEU A 69 5.48 -8.62 -4.56
N ILE A 70 5.45 -7.32 -4.28
CA ILE A 70 5.18 -6.28 -5.27
C ILE A 70 6.47 -5.49 -5.45
N GLY A 71 6.97 -5.42 -6.69
CA GLY A 71 8.12 -4.59 -7.02
C GLY A 71 7.81 -3.10 -6.83
N VAL A 72 8.68 -2.37 -6.13
CA VAL A 72 8.57 -0.94 -5.88
C VAL A 72 9.52 -0.20 -6.81
N PRO A 73 9.03 0.69 -7.70
CA PRO A 73 9.88 1.49 -8.56
C PRO A 73 10.88 2.36 -7.80
N ALA A 74 12.03 2.62 -8.41
CA ALA A 74 13.13 3.37 -7.80
C ALA A 74 12.73 4.81 -7.39
N ASP A 75 11.75 5.40 -8.06
CA ASP A 75 11.26 6.77 -7.87
C ASP A 75 10.03 6.87 -6.94
N VAL A 76 9.55 5.76 -6.40
CA VAL A 76 8.59 5.74 -5.28
C VAL A 76 9.38 5.49 -4.01
N SER A 77 9.16 6.19 -2.90
CA SER A 77 9.87 5.90 -1.64
C SER A 77 9.35 4.61 -0.97
N LEU A 78 10.18 3.92 -0.17
CA LEU A 78 9.71 2.74 0.57
C LEU A 78 8.64 3.12 1.59
N ASP A 79 8.70 4.33 2.16
CA ASP A 79 7.69 4.85 3.08
C ASP A 79 6.34 5.06 2.39
N ALA A 80 6.32 5.61 1.17
CA ALA A 80 5.08 5.69 0.40
C ALA A 80 4.55 4.30 0.04
N ALA A 81 5.45 3.37 -0.32
CA ALA A 81 5.07 1.98 -0.63
C ALA A 81 4.53 1.21 0.58
N ALA A 82 4.95 1.53 1.81
CA ALA A 82 4.42 0.92 3.02
C ALA A 82 3.18 1.65 3.54
N GLY A 83 3.21 2.98 3.62
CA GLY A 83 2.19 3.77 4.30
C GLY A 83 1.00 4.16 3.42
N LEU A 84 1.19 4.40 2.12
CA LEU A 84 0.13 4.89 1.22
C LEU A 84 -0.45 3.78 0.34
N PHE A 85 0.40 2.87 -0.14
CA PHE A 85 0.04 1.88 -1.15
C PHE A 85 -1.24 1.09 -0.84
N PRO A 86 -1.48 0.54 0.37
CA PRO A 86 -2.68 -0.26 0.62
C PRO A 86 -3.97 0.54 0.48
N CYS A 87 -4.01 1.75 1.05
CA CYS A 87 -5.17 2.64 0.98
C CYS A 87 -5.37 3.19 -0.43
N ALA A 88 -4.28 3.55 -1.11
CA ALA A 88 -4.32 4.00 -2.49
C ALA A 88 -4.79 2.89 -3.44
N LEU A 89 -4.38 1.64 -3.22
CA LEU A 89 -4.84 0.50 -4.00
C LEU A 89 -6.36 0.29 -3.85
N LEU A 90 -6.89 0.40 -2.63
CA LEU A 90 -8.34 0.33 -2.43
C LEU A 90 -9.07 1.52 -3.07
N ALA A 91 -8.52 2.73 -2.97
CA ALA A 91 -9.07 3.91 -3.64
C ALA A 91 -9.07 3.76 -5.16
N ARG A 92 -8.02 3.17 -5.76
CA ARG A 92 -7.99 2.79 -7.17
C ARG A 92 -9.17 1.88 -7.51
N THR A 93 -9.43 0.85 -6.69
CA THR A 93 -10.58 -0.03 -6.89
C THR A 93 -11.90 0.74 -6.93
N VAL A 94 -12.08 1.71 -6.03
CA VAL A 94 -13.27 2.56 -6.03
C VAL A 94 -13.39 3.38 -7.31
N VAL A 95 -12.33 4.06 -7.72
CA VAL A 95 -12.38 5.04 -8.84
C VAL A 95 -12.21 4.44 -10.24
N ARG A 96 -11.75 3.19 -10.34
CA ARG A 96 -11.55 2.49 -11.62
C ARG A 96 -12.42 1.25 -11.82
N GLN A 97 -12.83 0.56 -10.76
CA GLN A 97 -13.59 -0.69 -10.86
C GLN A 97 -15.03 -0.56 -10.36
N VAL A 98 -15.24 0.07 -9.20
CA VAL A 98 -16.60 0.31 -8.70
C VAL A 98 -17.26 1.43 -9.50
N HIS A 99 -16.52 2.52 -9.68
CA HIS A 99 -16.87 3.65 -10.53
C HIS A 99 -15.82 3.80 -11.62
N THR A 100 -16.17 4.40 -12.75
CA THR A 100 -15.23 4.74 -13.83
C THR A 100 -15.04 6.25 -13.83
N ILE A 101 -14.35 6.77 -12.81
CA ILE A 101 -14.17 8.21 -12.61
C ILE A 101 -13.07 8.73 -13.53
N GLY A 102 -13.30 9.90 -14.11
CA GLY A 102 -12.38 10.58 -15.01
C GLY A 102 -12.49 12.10 -14.97
N ARG A 103 -11.84 12.72 -15.95
CA ARG A 103 -11.74 14.18 -16.06
C ARG A 103 -13.12 14.80 -16.28
N GLY A 104 -13.45 15.79 -15.48
CA GLY A 104 -14.71 16.55 -15.58
C GLY A 104 -15.87 15.96 -14.77
N ASP A 105 -15.74 14.75 -14.24
CA ASP A 105 -16.78 14.16 -13.37
C ASP A 105 -16.94 14.99 -12.09
N ARG A 106 -18.18 15.09 -11.61
CA ARG A 106 -18.51 15.69 -10.32
C ARG A 106 -18.77 14.61 -9.29
N VAL A 107 -17.87 14.50 -8.31
CA VAL A 107 -17.84 13.39 -7.35
C VAL A 107 -18.11 13.90 -5.93
N ALA A 108 -19.10 13.32 -5.25
CA ALA A 108 -19.27 13.48 -3.82
C ALA A 108 -18.73 12.25 -3.09
N VAL A 109 -17.99 12.46 -1.99
CA VAL A 109 -17.48 11.35 -1.14
C VAL A 109 -18.15 11.42 0.23
N ARG A 110 -19.18 10.59 0.42
CA ARG A 110 -19.94 10.37 1.66
C ARG A 110 -19.43 9.15 2.42
N ASP A 111 -18.14 9.13 2.66
CA ASP A 111 -17.49 8.14 3.50
C ASP A 111 -16.63 8.85 4.55
N THR A 112 -16.57 8.28 5.74
CA THR A 112 -15.79 8.82 6.87
C THR A 112 -14.64 7.91 7.29
N SER A 113 -14.42 6.82 6.55
CA SER A 113 -13.32 5.91 6.84
C SER A 113 -11.97 6.55 6.49
N ALA A 114 -10.89 5.89 6.90
CA ALA A 114 -9.52 6.24 6.53
C ALA A 114 -9.28 6.31 5.00
N ILE A 115 -10.18 5.75 4.20
CA ILE A 115 -10.04 5.61 2.75
C ILE A 115 -10.60 6.83 2.01
N ALA A 116 -11.53 7.57 2.60
CA ALA A 116 -12.15 8.73 1.96
C ALA A 116 -11.14 9.78 1.45
N PRO A 117 -10.08 10.15 2.20
CA PRO A 117 -9.06 11.08 1.70
C PRO A 117 -8.33 10.54 0.46
N PHE A 118 -8.03 9.24 0.41
CA PHE A 118 -7.36 8.61 -0.74
C PHE A 118 -8.25 8.62 -1.98
N VAL A 119 -9.55 8.36 -1.83
CA VAL A 119 -10.51 8.42 -2.93
C VAL A 119 -10.65 9.85 -3.47
N ARG A 120 -10.79 10.85 -2.59
CA ARG A 120 -10.85 12.26 -2.99
C ARG A 120 -9.60 12.68 -3.77
N ALA A 121 -8.42 12.37 -3.21
CA ALA A 121 -7.13 12.67 -3.82
C ALA A 121 -6.97 11.99 -5.19
N TRP A 122 -7.35 10.72 -5.32
CA TRP A 122 -7.28 10.00 -6.59
C TRP A 122 -8.24 10.60 -7.63
N ALA A 123 -9.49 10.87 -7.26
CA ALA A 123 -10.47 11.46 -8.18
C ALA A 123 -9.98 12.83 -8.69
N GLN A 124 -9.44 13.68 -7.82
CA GLN A 124 -8.84 14.96 -8.20
C GLN A 124 -7.64 14.78 -9.14
N HIS A 125 -6.77 13.81 -8.87
CA HIS A 125 -5.64 13.47 -9.74
C HIS A 125 -6.09 13.04 -11.16
N LEU A 126 -7.24 12.37 -11.27
CA LEU A 126 -7.85 12.02 -12.57
C LEU A 126 -8.54 13.22 -13.27
N GLY A 127 -8.59 14.38 -12.63
CA GLY A 127 -9.22 15.59 -13.14
C GLY A 127 -10.72 15.70 -12.84
N ALA A 128 -11.24 14.90 -11.90
CA ALA A 128 -12.60 15.07 -11.39
C ALA A 128 -12.67 16.22 -10.37
N SER A 129 -13.86 16.80 -10.21
CA SER A 129 -14.14 17.82 -9.19
C SER A 129 -14.84 17.18 -8.00
N ILE A 130 -14.33 17.45 -6.79
CA ILE A 130 -15.02 17.06 -5.56
C ILE A 130 -16.08 18.12 -5.24
N VAL A 131 -17.34 17.69 -5.16
CA VAL A 131 -18.48 18.58 -4.93
C VAL A 131 -19.30 18.14 -3.74
N GLU A 132 -19.97 19.11 -3.10
CA GLU A 132 -20.92 18.83 -2.02
C GLU A 132 -22.35 18.72 -2.56
N ASP A 133 -22.75 19.53 -3.52
CA ASP A 133 -24.10 19.47 -4.09
C ASP A 133 -24.09 19.04 -5.56
N ASP A 134 -25.17 18.37 -5.97
CA ASP A 134 -25.42 17.92 -7.35
C ASP A 134 -24.28 17.05 -7.94
N PRO A 135 -23.87 15.96 -7.26
CA PRO A 135 -22.86 15.05 -7.80
C PRO A 135 -23.43 14.17 -8.92
N GLN A 136 -22.58 13.84 -9.90
CA GLN A 136 -22.86 12.80 -10.90
C GLN A 136 -22.56 11.41 -10.34
N VAL A 137 -21.50 11.32 -9.52
CA VAL A 137 -21.08 10.09 -8.85
C VAL A 137 -21.02 10.35 -7.35
N GLU A 138 -21.74 9.54 -6.59
CA GLU A 138 -21.71 9.56 -5.13
C GLU A 138 -21.02 8.30 -4.61
N ILE A 139 -19.90 8.49 -3.92
CA ILE A 139 -19.13 7.42 -3.30
C ILE A 139 -19.52 7.33 -1.82
N THR A 140 -19.98 6.17 -1.40
CA THR A 140 -20.48 5.90 -0.06
C THR A 140 -19.63 4.83 0.66
N THR A 141 -19.93 4.59 1.94
CA THR A 141 -19.33 3.47 2.69
C THR A 141 -19.64 2.10 2.05
N ALA A 142 -20.76 1.94 1.34
CA ALA A 142 -21.08 0.70 0.63
C ALA A 142 -20.10 0.44 -0.52
N ASP A 143 -19.69 1.49 -1.24
CA ASP A 143 -18.68 1.40 -2.30
C ASP A 143 -17.31 0.99 -1.75
N ILE A 144 -16.91 1.54 -0.60
CA ILE A 144 -15.66 1.12 0.06
C ILE A 144 -15.72 -0.36 0.46
N ARG A 145 -16.88 -0.84 0.95
CA ARG A 145 -17.08 -2.26 1.27
C ARG A 145 -17.04 -3.15 0.02
N ALA A 146 -17.69 -2.71 -1.06
CA ALA A 146 -17.68 -3.42 -2.35
C ALA A 146 -16.25 -3.53 -2.91
N ALA A 147 -15.49 -2.42 -2.85
CA ALA A 147 -14.09 -2.40 -3.27
C ALA A 147 -13.21 -3.36 -2.45
N ARG A 148 -13.46 -3.50 -1.14
CA ARG A 148 -12.72 -4.47 -0.28
C ARG A 148 -13.04 -5.93 -0.63
N ALA A 149 -14.26 -6.20 -1.08
CA ALA A 149 -14.67 -7.54 -1.52
C ALA A 149 -14.21 -7.87 -2.94
N TRP A 150 -13.69 -6.89 -3.69
CA TRP A 150 -13.27 -7.06 -5.06
C TRP A 150 -12.05 -7.97 -5.15
N LYS A 151 -12.16 -9.05 -5.93
CA LYS A 151 -11.08 -9.99 -6.18
C LYS A 151 -10.47 -9.71 -7.55
N SER A 152 -9.18 -9.39 -7.54
CA SER A 152 -8.35 -9.30 -8.75
C SER A 152 -8.38 -10.60 -9.55
N ALA A 153 -8.66 -10.53 -10.85
CA ALA A 153 -8.32 -11.60 -11.78
C ALA A 153 -6.79 -11.70 -11.94
N GLN A 154 -6.25 -12.88 -12.24
CA GLN A 154 -4.81 -13.08 -12.50
C GLN A 154 -4.30 -12.04 -13.53
N GLY A 155 -3.19 -11.36 -13.21
CA GLY A 155 -2.57 -10.31 -14.03
C GLY A 155 -3.00 -8.88 -13.71
N THR A 156 -4.08 -8.66 -12.96
CA THR A 156 -4.54 -7.30 -12.62
C THR A 156 -3.82 -6.67 -11.43
N ALA A 157 -3.14 -7.47 -10.58
CA ALA A 157 -2.46 -6.98 -9.38
C ALA A 157 -1.25 -6.09 -9.73
N GLN A 158 -0.43 -6.51 -10.70
CA GLN A 158 0.73 -5.76 -11.17
C GLN A 158 0.31 -4.46 -11.86
N GLN A 159 -0.74 -4.52 -12.71
CA GLN A 159 -1.30 -3.30 -13.32
C GLN A 159 -1.86 -2.35 -12.25
N SER A 160 -2.56 -2.88 -11.25
CA SER A 160 -3.10 -2.06 -10.17
C SER A 160 -1.99 -1.41 -9.36
N ALA A 161 -0.90 -2.14 -9.08
CA ALA A 161 0.27 -1.59 -8.44
C ALA A 161 0.94 -0.51 -9.30
N ALA A 162 1.06 -0.71 -10.61
CA ALA A 162 1.61 0.27 -11.53
C ALA A 162 0.79 1.57 -11.56
N ASP A 163 -0.54 1.48 -11.58
CA ASP A 163 -1.42 2.66 -11.52
C ASP A 163 -1.23 3.43 -10.21
N VAL A 164 -1.15 2.71 -9.07
CA VAL A 164 -0.92 3.29 -7.74
C VAL A 164 0.43 3.98 -7.65
N PHE A 165 1.50 3.32 -8.08
CA PHE A 165 2.84 3.90 -8.08
C PHE A 165 2.96 5.07 -9.06
N GLY A 166 2.24 5.05 -10.18
CA GLY A 166 2.11 6.19 -11.09
C GLY A 166 1.47 7.41 -10.39
N ALA A 167 0.36 7.21 -9.69
CA ALA A 167 -0.33 8.26 -8.95
C ALA A 167 0.53 8.80 -7.79
N ILE A 168 1.20 7.92 -7.02
CA ILE A 168 2.14 8.32 -5.95
C ILE A 168 3.26 9.20 -6.52
N ARG A 169 3.88 8.77 -7.63
CA ARG A 169 4.97 9.52 -8.29
C ARG A 169 4.52 10.89 -8.80
N ALA A 170 3.27 10.99 -9.23
CA ALA A 170 2.67 12.24 -9.66
C ALA A 170 2.23 13.16 -8.50
N GLY A 171 2.51 12.78 -7.24
CA GLY A 171 2.16 13.57 -6.06
C GLY A 171 0.68 13.54 -5.69
N ALA A 172 -0.09 12.57 -6.22
CA ALA A 172 -1.54 12.51 -6.01
C ALA A 172 -1.93 12.44 -4.53
N PHE A 173 -1.07 11.90 -3.67
CA PHE A 173 -1.33 11.67 -2.25
C PHE A 173 -0.48 12.53 -1.31
N ASP A 174 0.23 13.55 -1.83
CA ASP A 174 1.17 14.36 -1.02
C ASP A 174 0.48 15.12 0.13
N GLY A 175 -0.82 15.38 0.01
CA GLY A 175 -1.64 15.97 1.07
C GLY A 175 -2.06 14.99 2.18
N ILE A 176 -1.73 13.70 2.08
CA ILE A 176 -2.08 12.68 3.06
C ILE A 176 -0.92 12.48 4.03
N GLY A 177 -1.09 12.98 5.26
CA GLY A 177 -0.13 12.79 6.34
C GLY A 177 -0.18 11.40 6.98
N PHE A 178 0.90 11.04 7.66
CA PHE A 178 0.99 9.86 8.51
C PHE A 178 0.75 10.22 9.97
N SER A 179 0.10 9.32 10.70
CA SER A 179 -0.02 9.42 12.16
C SER A 179 1.20 8.82 12.82
N THR A 180 1.55 9.35 13.99
CA THR A 180 2.39 8.65 14.96
C THR A 180 1.64 7.48 15.61
N PRO A 181 2.34 6.52 16.23
CA PRO A 181 1.71 5.44 16.99
C PRO A 181 0.88 5.94 18.18
N GLU A 182 1.21 7.11 18.73
CA GLU A 182 0.42 7.74 19.79
C GLU A 182 -0.90 8.31 19.27
N GLU A 183 -0.86 9.04 18.16
CA GLU A 183 -2.07 9.58 17.53
C GLU A 183 -3.02 8.47 17.08
N ALA A 184 -2.49 7.37 16.55
CA ALA A 184 -3.28 6.20 16.20
C ALA A 184 -4.00 5.59 17.42
N ARG A 185 -3.31 5.47 18.57
CA ARG A 185 -3.93 5.03 19.84
C ARG A 185 -5.01 5.99 20.34
N LYS A 186 -4.88 7.29 20.03
CA LYS A 186 -5.89 8.32 20.32
C LYS A 186 -7.02 8.39 19.29
N GLY A 187 -7.05 7.47 18.32
CA GLY A 187 -8.14 7.33 17.34
C GLY A 187 -7.88 7.95 15.97
N SER A 188 -6.65 8.40 15.68
CA SER A 188 -6.31 8.82 14.32
C SER A 188 -6.54 7.68 13.33
N ARG A 189 -7.10 8.03 12.17
CA ARG A 189 -7.42 7.09 11.08
C ARG A 189 -6.38 7.10 9.96
N SER A 190 -5.44 8.04 9.97
CA SER A 190 -4.38 8.10 8.95
C SER A 190 -3.35 6.98 9.16
N PRO A 191 -2.71 6.48 8.08
CA PRO A 191 -1.74 5.41 8.19
C PRO A 191 -0.58 5.79 9.12
N VAL A 192 0.03 4.79 9.76
CA VAL A 192 1.22 4.96 10.62
C VAL A 192 2.41 4.38 9.91
N LEU A 193 3.55 5.08 9.92
CA LEU A 193 4.84 4.52 9.52
C LEU A 193 5.63 4.12 10.77
N LEU A 194 6.25 2.96 10.69
CA LEU A 194 7.17 2.44 11.69
C LEU A 194 8.47 2.03 11.00
N HIS A 195 9.57 2.57 11.48
CA HIS A 195 10.90 2.14 11.09
C HIS A 195 11.39 0.98 12.00
N PRO A 196 12.39 0.18 11.59
CA PRO A 196 12.77 -1.05 12.28
C PRO A 196 13.05 -0.90 13.77
N SER A 197 13.63 0.22 14.21
CA SER A 197 13.87 0.51 15.63
C SER A 197 12.58 0.65 16.45
N GLU A 198 11.51 1.11 15.83
CA GLU A 198 10.20 1.34 16.46
C GLU A 198 9.37 0.06 16.49
N VAL A 199 9.55 -0.82 15.49
CA VAL A 199 8.87 -2.13 15.44
C VAL A 199 9.30 -3.02 16.61
N THR A 200 10.60 -3.04 16.95
CA THR A 200 11.11 -3.86 18.07
C THR A 200 10.62 -3.36 19.44
N LEU A 201 10.24 -2.09 19.56
CA LEU A 201 9.71 -1.51 20.80
C LEU A 201 8.19 -1.74 20.96
N ALA A 202 7.49 -2.08 19.88
CA ALA A 202 6.05 -2.28 19.85
C ALA A 202 5.61 -3.75 19.93
N ALA A 203 6.56 -4.70 19.90
CA ALA A 203 6.35 -6.15 19.94
C ALA A 203 6.67 -6.72 21.33
#